data_AF-A0A966E5B3-F1
#
_entry.id   AF-A0A966E5B3-F1
#
_cell.length_a   1.000
_cell.length_b   1.000
_cell.length_c   1.000
_cell.angle_alpha   90.00
_cell.angle_beta   90.00
_cell.angle_gamma   90.00
#
_symmetry.space_group_name_H-M   'P 1'
#
loop_
_entity.id
_entity.type
_entity.pdbx_description
1 polymer ?
#
loop_
_entity_poly.entity_id
_entity_poly.type
_entity_poly.pdbx_seq_one_letter_code
_entity_poly.pdbx_strand_id
1 'polypeptide(L)'
;MLAVLAAAPPAARCEVAGEDLEYVVRRLGYGAGIHVFKNYLLRGRPEYATQARLAFDDALDRVAAMEGAGTASSDEQAALAELRQAVLAHRGSLTRIAALRERGWRIADIDRSVALDPAPAQSALERLQAGRKRSALAEIEYQLGFGRGIHRFKDFVLRGRAEDSDQAGAALQAAEAAAEEALQRAGLAESDQQRFRTLARTAATYRARLELVVRLHAEGRPVREIDLAVKINDGPALRALDGLRGAGVD
;
A
#
# COMPACT_ATOMS: atom_id res chain seq x y z
N MET A 1 59.56 -11.92 -12.61
CA MET A 1 58.55 -10.93 -12.20
C MET A 1 57.18 -11.44 -12.60
N LEU A 2 56.46 -12.11 -11.68
CA LEU A 2 55.03 -12.39 -11.89
C LEU A 2 54.26 -11.12 -11.52
N ALA A 3 53.58 -10.53 -12.50
CA ALA A 3 52.63 -9.45 -12.27
C ALA A 3 51.37 -10.05 -11.62
N VAL A 4 51.14 -9.74 -10.35
CA VAL A 4 49.88 -9.99 -9.67
C VAL A 4 48.86 -9.01 -10.24
N LEU A 5 47.92 -9.51 -11.05
CA LEU A 5 46.72 -8.74 -11.39
C LEU A 5 45.91 -8.55 -10.12
N ALA A 6 45.89 -7.32 -9.60
CA ALA A 6 44.94 -6.91 -8.59
C ALA A 6 43.53 -7.03 -9.18
N ALA A 7 42.68 -7.83 -8.55
CA ALA A 7 41.26 -7.87 -8.86
C ALA A 7 40.68 -6.46 -8.68
N ALA A 8 39.95 -5.98 -9.69
CA ALA A 8 39.23 -4.72 -9.59
C ALA A 8 38.31 -4.75 -8.35
N PRO A 9 38.21 -3.64 -7.59
CA PRO A 9 37.25 -3.57 -6.49
C PRO A 9 35.85 -3.86 -7.03
N PRO A 10 34.98 -4.55 -6.28
CA PRO A 10 33.60 -4.76 -6.70
C PRO A 10 33.00 -3.38 -7.00
N ALA A 11 32.41 -3.23 -8.17
CA ALA A 11 31.69 -2.02 -8.54
C ALA A 11 30.74 -1.66 -7.39
N ALA A 12 30.79 -0.40 -6.93
CA ALA A 12 29.86 0.10 -5.93
C ALA A 12 28.44 -0.31 -6.37
N ARG A 13 27.73 -1.02 -5.51
CA ARG A 13 26.37 -1.50 -5.84
C ARG A 13 25.52 -0.28 -6.15
N CYS A 14 25.11 -0.16 -7.40
CA CYS A 14 24.01 0.69 -7.79
C CYS A 14 22.78 0.13 -7.09
N GLU A 15 22.32 0.81 -6.03
CA GLU A 15 21.15 0.41 -5.28
C GLU A 15 20.38 1.67 -4.89
N VAL A 16 19.07 1.64 -5.10
CA VAL A 16 18.15 2.63 -4.52
C VAL A 16 18.24 2.55 -2.99
N ALA A 17 18.27 3.69 -2.29
CA ALA A 17 18.29 3.70 -0.83
C ALA A 17 17.01 3.05 -0.25
N GLY A 18 17.18 2.11 0.69
CA GLY A 18 16.06 1.36 1.28
C GLY A 18 15.03 2.27 1.96
N GLU A 19 15.49 3.26 2.71
CA GLU A 19 14.64 4.24 3.40
C GLU A 19 13.75 5.05 2.44
N ASP A 20 14.28 5.39 1.26
CA ASP A 20 13.54 6.13 0.24
C ASP A 20 12.43 5.26 -0.36
N LEU A 21 12.73 3.99 -0.63
CA LEU A 21 11.74 3.04 -1.12
C LEU A 21 10.64 2.77 -0.08
N GLU A 22 11.00 2.58 1.18
CA GLU A 22 10.04 2.39 2.27
C GLU A 22 9.16 3.63 2.47
N TYR A 23 9.72 4.84 2.34
CA TYR A 23 8.95 6.06 2.34
C TYR A 23 7.89 6.06 1.22
N VAL A 24 8.28 5.73 -0.02
CA VAL A 24 7.35 5.64 -1.15
C VAL A 24 6.25 4.61 -0.88
N VAL A 25 6.60 3.40 -0.43
CA VAL A 25 5.64 2.33 -0.11
C VAL A 25 4.61 2.82 0.93
N ARG A 26 5.07 3.49 1.99
CA ARG A 26 4.18 4.07 3.01
C ARG A 26 3.28 5.16 2.46
N ARG A 27 3.81 6.09 1.64
CA ARG A 27 3.00 7.17 1.03
C ARG A 27 1.94 6.63 0.06
N LEU A 28 2.20 5.52 -0.61
CA LEU A 28 1.22 4.90 -1.51
C LEU A 28 0.20 3.98 -0.80
N GLY A 29 0.58 3.44 0.36
CA GLY A 29 -0.12 2.35 1.04
C GLY A 29 -1.16 2.77 2.08
N TYR A 30 -1.16 2.00 3.18
CA TYR A 30 -2.17 2.07 4.24
C TYR A 30 -2.11 3.41 5.00
N GLY A 31 -3.26 4.08 5.13
CA GLY A 31 -3.38 5.41 5.75
C GLY A 31 -3.04 6.59 4.84
N ALA A 32 -2.52 6.35 3.63
CA ALA A 32 -2.11 7.39 2.69
C ALA A 32 -2.70 7.16 1.28
N GLY A 33 -1.93 7.40 0.22
CA GLY A 33 -2.35 7.53 -1.19
C GLY A 33 -3.53 6.66 -1.60
N ILE A 34 -3.32 5.37 -1.87
CA ILE A 34 -4.38 4.49 -2.38
C ILE A 34 -5.47 4.24 -1.35
N HIS A 35 -5.11 4.09 -0.07
CA HIS A 35 -6.10 3.91 0.98
C HIS A 35 -7.13 5.04 0.92
N VAL A 36 -6.64 6.27 0.92
CA VAL A 36 -7.45 7.48 0.98
C VAL A 36 -8.13 7.76 -0.36
N PHE A 37 -7.47 7.47 -1.49
CA PHE A 37 -8.08 7.49 -2.83
C PHE A 37 -9.33 6.60 -2.90
N LYS A 38 -9.26 5.37 -2.39
CA LYS A 38 -10.43 4.46 -2.37
C LYS A 38 -11.53 4.98 -1.43
N ASN A 39 -11.17 5.63 -0.32
CA ASN A 39 -12.16 6.31 0.53
C ASN A 39 -12.83 7.47 -0.21
N TYR A 40 -12.09 8.23 -1.03
CA TYR A 40 -12.67 9.27 -1.89
C TYR A 40 -13.62 8.66 -2.93
N LEU A 41 -13.21 7.58 -3.60
CA LEU A 41 -14.03 6.88 -4.57
C LEU A 41 -15.33 6.36 -3.96
N LEU A 42 -15.30 5.80 -2.75
CA LEU A 42 -16.50 5.29 -2.07
C LEU A 42 -17.39 6.41 -1.51
N ARG A 43 -16.80 7.44 -0.90
CA ARG A 43 -17.52 8.36 0.00
C ARG A 43 -17.63 9.79 -0.54
N GLY A 44 -16.85 10.15 -1.56
CA GLY A 44 -16.95 11.42 -2.28
C GLY A 44 -16.56 12.67 -1.50
N ARG A 45 -15.95 12.53 -0.32
CA ARG A 45 -15.57 13.69 0.50
C ARG A 45 -14.32 14.39 -0.03
N PRO A 46 -14.34 15.71 -0.28
CA PRO A 46 -13.20 16.45 -0.84
C PRO A 46 -11.91 16.29 -0.04
N GLU A 47 -11.99 16.19 1.29
CA GLU A 47 -10.81 15.99 2.16
C GLU A 47 -10.00 14.76 1.77
N TYR A 48 -10.65 13.67 1.36
CA TYR A 48 -9.95 12.47 0.89
C TYR A 48 -9.22 12.73 -0.44
N ALA A 49 -9.79 13.52 -1.35
CA ALA A 49 -9.11 13.86 -2.60
C ALA A 49 -7.84 14.70 -2.34
N THR A 50 -7.93 15.67 -1.43
CA THR A 50 -6.79 16.49 -1.01
C THR A 50 -5.69 15.65 -0.36
N GLN A 51 -6.05 14.80 0.61
CA GLN A 51 -5.11 13.94 1.31
C GLN A 51 -4.42 12.92 0.37
N ALA A 52 -5.19 12.29 -0.53
CA ALA A 52 -4.62 11.37 -1.52
C ALA A 52 -3.68 12.10 -2.49
N ARG A 53 -4.04 13.32 -2.93
CA ARG A 53 -3.19 14.15 -3.79
C ARG A 53 -1.84 14.45 -3.15
N LEU A 54 -1.85 14.91 -1.89
CA LEU A 54 -0.62 15.18 -1.13
C LEU A 54 0.26 13.92 -1.03
N ALA A 55 -0.35 12.76 -0.75
CA ALA A 55 0.40 11.51 -0.67
C ALA A 55 1.00 11.05 -2.01
N PHE A 56 0.30 11.29 -3.12
CA PHE A 56 0.84 11.02 -4.45
C PHE A 56 1.94 12.01 -4.84
N ASP A 57 1.77 13.29 -4.52
CA ASP A 57 2.80 14.32 -4.79
C ASP A 57 4.09 14.00 -4.02
N ASP A 58 4.00 13.68 -2.72
CA ASP A 58 5.18 13.28 -1.93
C ASP A 58 5.87 12.02 -2.46
N ALA A 59 5.10 11.04 -2.95
CA ALA A 59 5.65 9.83 -3.55
C ALA A 59 6.35 10.12 -4.87
N LEU A 60 5.78 10.99 -5.71
CA LEU A 60 6.37 11.41 -6.98
C LEU A 60 7.68 12.16 -6.78
N ASP A 61 7.72 13.09 -5.82
CA ASP A 61 8.94 13.83 -5.50
C ASP A 61 10.05 12.89 -5.03
N ARG A 62 9.71 11.89 -4.19
CA ARG A 62 10.69 10.90 -3.74
C ARG A 62 11.17 10.00 -4.88
N VAL A 63 10.26 9.50 -5.73
CA VAL A 63 10.64 8.68 -6.89
C VAL A 63 11.54 9.47 -7.84
N ALA A 64 11.25 10.75 -8.10
CA ALA A 64 12.08 11.59 -8.94
C ALA A 64 13.49 11.80 -8.35
N ALA A 65 13.60 11.95 -7.03
CA ALA A 65 14.89 12.01 -6.34
C ALA A 65 15.69 10.70 -6.50
N MET A 66 15.03 9.54 -6.40
CA MET A 66 15.66 8.23 -6.60
C MET A 66 16.13 8.04 -8.05
N GLU A 67 15.31 8.44 -9.03
CA GLU A 67 15.68 8.43 -10.46
C GLU A 67 16.87 9.38 -10.74
N GLY A 68 16.95 10.52 -10.05
CA GLY A 68 17.99 11.54 -10.24
C GLY A 68 19.30 11.29 -9.51
N ALA A 69 19.33 10.39 -8.52
CA ALA A 69 20.52 10.10 -7.72
C ALA A 69 21.65 9.42 -8.53
N GLY A 70 21.33 8.82 -9.68
CA GLY A 70 22.30 8.13 -10.53
C GLY A 70 22.84 6.83 -9.96
N THR A 71 22.28 6.34 -8.85
CA THR A 71 22.66 5.09 -8.20
C THR A 71 21.76 3.92 -8.57
N ALA A 72 20.62 4.13 -9.22
CA ALA A 72 19.74 3.05 -9.64
C ALA A 72 20.36 2.25 -10.80
N SER A 73 20.24 0.92 -10.75
CA SER A 73 20.50 0.04 -11.89
C SER A 73 19.50 0.29 -13.03
N SER A 74 19.75 -0.24 -14.23
CA SER A 74 18.81 -0.10 -15.34
C SER A 74 17.43 -0.73 -15.06
N ASP A 75 17.39 -1.83 -14.31
CA ASP A 75 16.12 -2.48 -13.93
C ASP A 75 15.37 -1.65 -12.87
N GLU A 76 16.08 -1.14 -11.86
CA GLU A 76 15.50 -0.24 -10.86
C GLU A 76 15.00 1.06 -11.51
N GLN A 77 15.73 1.63 -12.47
CA GLN A 77 15.29 2.82 -13.20
C GLN A 77 13.99 2.56 -13.97
N ALA A 78 13.87 1.40 -14.62
CA ALA A 78 12.64 0.99 -15.29
C ALA A 78 11.49 0.81 -14.29
N ALA A 79 11.75 0.19 -13.14
CA ALA A 79 10.76 0.01 -12.08
C ALA A 79 10.30 1.36 -11.48
N LEU A 80 11.22 2.30 -11.24
CA LEU A 80 10.88 3.65 -10.78
C LEU A 80 10.02 4.39 -11.80
N ALA A 81 10.34 4.28 -13.09
CA ALA A 81 9.53 4.88 -14.14
C ALA A 81 8.12 4.29 -14.20
N GLU A 82 7.96 2.97 -14.10
CA GLU A 82 6.66 2.30 -14.04
C GLU A 82 5.84 2.74 -12.81
N LEU A 83 6.50 2.80 -11.65
CA LEU A 83 5.87 3.26 -10.41
C LEU A 83 5.40 4.72 -10.54
N ARG A 84 6.26 5.60 -11.08
CA ARG A 84 5.93 7.01 -11.35
C ARG A 84 4.70 7.14 -12.24
N GLN A 85 4.63 6.36 -13.34
CA GLN A 85 3.47 6.38 -14.24
C GLN A 85 2.18 5.94 -13.54
N ALA A 86 2.24 4.89 -12.72
CA ALA A 86 1.09 4.43 -11.96
C ALA A 86 0.60 5.47 -10.94
N VAL A 87 1.51 6.16 -10.26
CA VAL A 87 1.16 7.22 -9.30
C VAL A 87 0.54 8.43 -10.02
N LEU A 88 1.10 8.84 -11.17
CA LEU A 88 0.51 9.90 -12.00
C LEU A 88 -0.91 9.55 -12.47
N ALA A 89 -1.15 8.30 -12.86
CA ALA A 89 -2.47 7.83 -13.28
C ALA A 89 -3.50 7.89 -12.14
N HIS A 90 -3.13 7.47 -10.92
CA HIS A 90 -4.00 7.58 -9.74
C HIS A 90 -4.27 9.05 -9.37
N ARG A 91 -3.24 9.89 -9.43
CA ARG A 91 -3.36 11.32 -9.18
C ARG A 91 -4.32 11.99 -10.17
N GLY A 92 -4.21 11.65 -11.47
CA GLY A 92 -5.14 12.13 -12.50
C GLY A 92 -6.58 11.65 -12.28
N SER A 93 -6.74 10.42 -11.77
CA SER A 93 -8.05 9.84 -11.47
C SER A 93 -8.82 10.61 -10.40
N LEU A 94 -8.15 11.32 -9.47
CA LEU A 94 -8.82 12.19 -8.49
C LEU A 94 -9.68 13.27 -9.17
N THR A 95 -9.13 13.95 -10.17
CA THR A 95 -9.85 14.99 -10.92
C THR A 95 -11.00 14.38 -11.73
N ARG A 96 -10.78 13.20 -12.31
CA ARG A 96 -11.82 12.47 -13.06
C ARG A 96 -12.99 12.04 -12.16
N ILE A 97 -12.71 11.53 -10.96
CA ILE A 97 -13.74 11.17 -9.97
C ILE A 97 -14.58 12.39 -9.63
N ALA A 98 -13.97 13.55 -9.37
CA ALA A 98 -14.70 14.78 -9.05
C ALA A 98 -15.69 15.15 -10.18
N ALA A 99 -15.21 15.22 -11.42
CA ALA A 99 -16.03 15.57 -12.57
C ALA A 99 -17.19 14.58 -12.82
N LEU A 100 -16.96 13.28 -12.61
CA LEU A 100 -18.01 12.27 -12.78
C LEU A 100 -19.05 12.34 -11.65
N ARG A 101 -18.63 12.67 -10.42
CA ARG A 101 -19.54 12.89 -9.29
C ARG A 101 -20.43 14.12 -9.51
N GLU A 102 -19.87 15.21 -10.02
CA GLU A 102 -20.64 16.41 -10.39
C GLU A 102 -21.72 16.10 -11.44
N ARG A 103 -21.44 15.14 -12.33
CA ARG A 103 -22.38 14.64 -13.35
C ARG A 103 -23.37 13.60 -12.81
N GLY A 104 -23.37 13.31 -11.50
CA GLY A 104 -24.31 12.38 -10.87
C GLY A 104 -24.04 10.90 -11.16
N TRP A 105 -22.82 10.53 -11.59
CA TRP A 105 -22.50 9.13 -11.86
C TRP A 105 -22.56 8.28 -10.59
N ARG A 106 -23.05 7.04 -10.74
CA ARG A 106 -23.06 6.07 -9.64
C ARG A 106 -21.65 5.60 -9.32
N ILE A 107 -21.37 5.27 -8.05
CA ILE A 107 -20.03 4.85 -7.58
C ILE A 107 -19.44 3.72 -8.45
N ALA A 108 -20.24 2.70 -8.78
CA ALA A 108 -19.78 1.58 -9.61
C ALA A 108 -19.39 2.01 -11.04
N ASP A 109 -20.08 3.00 -11.61
CA ASP A 109 -19.75 3.50 -12.95
C ASP A 109 -18.51 4.41 -12.91
N ILE A 110 -18.33 5.17 -11.82
CA ILE A 110 -17.10 5.92 -11.57
C ILE A 110 -15.91 4.96 -11.43
N ASP A 111 -16.01 3.95 -10.57
CA ASP A 111 -14.95 2.94 -10.36
C ASP A 111 -14.54 2.31 -11.69
N ARG A 112 -15.50 1.83 -12.50
CA ARG A 112 -15.20 1.25 -13.82
C ARG A 112 -14.44 2.22 -14.72
N SER A 113 -14.75 3.51 -14.65
CA SER A 113 -14.14 4.53 -15.51
C SER A 113 -12.73 4.98 -15.07
N VAL A 114 -12.36 4.72 -13.81
CA VAL A 114 -11.08 5.11 -13.21
C VAL A 114 -10.28 3.91 -12.72
N ALA A 115 -10.74 2.69 -13.01
CA ALA A 115 -10.03 1.47 -12.70
C ALA A 115 -8.70 1.46 -13.47
N LEU A 116 -7.62 1.21 -12.73
CA LEU A 116 -6.27 1.06 -13.24
C LEU A 116 -5.82 -0.37 -12.98
N ASP A 117 -5.07 -0.94 -13.92
CA ASP A 117 -4.40 -2.21 -13.71
C ASP A 117 -3.28 -2.01 -12.66
N PRO A 118 -3.34 -2.66 -11.49
CA PRO A 118 -2.31 -2.51 -10.47
C PRO A 118 -1.04 -3.32 -10.79
N ALA A 119 -1.09 -4.27 -11.74
CA ALA A 119 -0.01 -5.23 -11.96
C ALA A 119 1.34 -4.59 -12.31
N PRO A 120 1.43 -3.57 -13.18
CA PRO A 120 2.72 -2.92 -13.47
C PRO A 120 3.35 -2.29 -12.23
N ALA A 121 2.57 -1.57 -11.43
CA ALA A 121 3.07 -0.92 -10.22
C ALA A 121 3.46 -1.92 -9.12
N GLN A 122 2.71 -3.02 -8.99
CA GLN A 122 3.05 -4.10 -8.08
C GLN A 122 4.36 -4.78 -8.47
N SER A 123 4.49 -5.13 -9.75
CA SER A 123 5.72 -5.73 -10.30
C SER A 123 6.92 -4.80 -10.11
N ALA A 124 6.75 -3.49 -10.36
CA ALA A 124 7.78 -2.50 -10.11
C ALA A 124 8.21 -2.46 -8.63
N LEU A 125 7.26 -2.44 -7.68
CA LEU A 125 7.58 -2.48 -6.25
C LEU A 125 8.27 -3.78 -5.85
N GLU A 126 7.85 -4.93 -6.39
CA GLU A 126 8.47 -6.23 -6.12
C GLU A 126 9.91 -6.26 -6.63
N ARG A 127 10.19 -5.73 -7.83
CA ARG A 127 11.56 -5.61 -8.36
C ARG A 127 12.41 -4.67 -7.52
N LEU A 128 11.89 -3.50 -7.13
CA LEU A 128 12.62 -2.55 -6.28
C LEU A 128 12.94 -3.14 -4.90
N GLN A 129 12.11 -4.05 -4.39
CA GLN A 129 12.30 -4.73 -3.10
C GLN A 129 13.07 -6.05 -3.20
N ALA A 130 13.32 -6.55 -4.40
CA ALA A 130 13.92 -7.86 -4.60
C ALA A 130 15.31 -7.94 -3.94
N GLY A 131 15.54 -8.99 -3.14
CA GLY A 131 16.81 -9.20 -2.43
C GLY A 131 17.01 -8.33 -1.18
N ARG A 132 16.06 -7.44 -0.85
CA ARG A 132 16.10 -6.64 0.39
C ARG A 132 15.44 -7.40 1.53
N LYS A 133 16.08 -7.38 2.71
CA LYS A 133 15.41 -7.82 3.94
C LYS A 133 14.46 -6.72 4.39
N ARG A 134 13.20 -7.07 4.65
CA ARG A 134 12.20 -6.16 5.22
C ARG A 134 12.14 -6.37 6.73
N SER A 135 12.05 -5.28 7.49
CA SER A 135 11.63 -5.37 8.89
C SER A 135 10.23 -5.96 8.97
N ALA A 136 9.84 -6.47 10.14
CA ALA A 136 8.47 -6.93 10.34
C ALA A 136 7.47 -5.77 10.14
N LEU A 137 7.85 -4.56 10.53
CA LEU A 137 7.06 -3.36 10.31
C LEU A 137 6.88 -3.07 8.82
N ALA A 138 7.97 -3.05 8.04
CA ALA A 138 7.92 -2.84 6.59
C ALA A 138 7.10 -3.91 5.87
N GLU A 139 7.19 -5.18 6.31
CA GLU A 139 6.35 -6.27 5.79
C GLU A 139 4.87 -6.01 6.06
N ILE A 140 4.49 -5.63 7.28
CA ILE A 140 3.10 -5.32 7.62
C ILE A 140 2.57 -4.16 6.76
N GLU A 141 3.34 -3.07 6.64
CA GLU A 141 2.94 -1.91 5.84
C GLU A 141 2.77 -2.25 4.36
N TYR A 142 3.67 -3.08 3.83
CA TYR A 142 3.59 -3.59 2.47
C TYR A 142 2.33 -4.42 2.26
N GLN A 143 2.07 -5.40 3.14
CA GLN A 143 0.93 -6.30 3.03
C GLN A 143 -0.42 -5.61 3.23
N LEU A 144 -0.49 -4.58 4.09
CA LEU A 144 -1.72 -3.79 4.26
C LEU A 144 -1.94 -2.77 3.13
N GLY A 145 -0.87 -2.37 2.44
CA GLY A 145 -0.82 -1.21 1.57
C GLY A 145 -1.14 -1.45 0.10
N PHE A 146 -0.32 -0.83 -0.77
CA PHE A 146 -0.57 -0.68 -2.20
C PHE A 146 -0.75 -2.04 -2.88
N GLY A 147 -1.94 -2.26 -3.45
CA GLY A 147 -2.21 -3.45 -4.27
C GLY A 147 -2.45 -4.73 -3.47
N ARG A 148 -2.41 -4.68 -2.14
CA ARG A 148 -2.53 -5.84 -1.25
C ARG A 148 -3.73 -5.68 -0.32
N GLY A 149 -3.65 -6.14 0.92
CA GLY A 149 -4.78 -6.38 1.84
C GLY A 149 -5.91 -5.36 1.75
N ILE A 150 -5.67 -4.11 2.14
CA ILE A 150 -6.75 -3.11 2.25
C ILE A 150 -7.14 -2.54 0.89
N HIS A 151 -6.21 -2.49 -0.08
CA HIS A 151 -6.56 -2.13 -1.45
C HIS A 151 -7.52 -3.18 -2.04
N ARG A 152 -7.15 -4.46 -1.99
CA ARG A 152 -7.95 -5.58 -2.49
C ARG A 152 -9.27 -5.71 -1.75
N PHE A 153 -9.28 -5.50 -0.43
CA PHE A 153 -10.53 -5.43 0.34
C PHE A 153 -11.49 -4.37 -0.20
N LYS A 154 -11.01 -3.15 -0.49
CA LYS A 154 -11.87 -2.09 -1.04
C LYS A 154 -12.29 -2.35 -2.48
N ASP A 155 -11.44 -2.98 -3.28
CA ASP A 155 -11.80 -3.45 -4.61
C ASP A 155 -12.89 -4.52 -4.55
N PHE A 156 -12.81 -5.41 -3.56
CA PHE A 156 -13.86 -6.39 -3.30
C PHE A 156 -15.17 -5.73 -2.86
N VAL A 157 -15.12 -4.72 -1.98
CA VAL A 157 -16.31 -3.92 -1.62
C VAL A 157 -16.94 -3.25 -2.86
N LEU A 158 -16.13 -2.74 -3.78
CA LEU A 158 -16.60 -2.07 -4.99
C LEU A 158 -17.20 -3.03 -6.02
N ARG A 159 -16.62 -4.23 -6.16
CA ARG A 159 -16.80 -5.06 -7.37
C ARG A 159 -17.29 -6.49 -7.10
N GLY A 160 -17.16 -6.99 -5.88
CA GLY A 160 -17.65 -8.32 -5.50
C GLY A 160 -16.95 -9.51 -6.16
N ARG A 161 -15.75 -9.32 -6.71
CA ARG A 161 -15.00 -10.41 -7.37
C ARG A 161 -14.28 -11.29 -6.35
N ALA A 162 -14.42 -12.60 -6.48
CA ALA A 162 -13.78 -13.57 -5.59
C ALA A 162 -12.26 -13.38 -5.51
N GLU A 163 -11.60 -13.10 -6.64
CA GLU A 163 -10.16 -12.85 -6.68
C GLU A 163 -9.71 -11.70 -5.75
N ASP A 164 -10.48 -10.61 -5.69
CA ASP A 164 -10.14 -9.50 -4.78
C ASP A 164 -10.29 -9.92 -3.30
N SER A 165 -11.26 -10.79 -2.99
CA SER A 165 -11.44 -11.37 -1.65
C SER A 165 -10.27 -12.27 -1.27
N ASP A 166 -9.89 -13.19 -2.16
CA ASP A 166 -8.83 -14.17 -1.91
C ASP A 166 -7.47 -13.48 -1.74
N GLN A 167 -7.14 -12.53 -2.62
CA GLN A 167 -5.91 -11.75 -2.54
C GLN A 167 -5.88 -10.85 -1.30
N ALA A 168 -7.02 -10.25 -0.92
CA ALA A 168 -7.12 -9.50 0.33
C ALA A 168 -6.87 -10.42 1.54
N GLY A 169 -7.53 -11.58 1.59
CA GLY A 169 -7.41 -12.55 2.67
C GLY A 169 -5.96 -13.03 2.86
N ALA A 170 -5.29 -13.39 1.77
CA ALA A 170 -3.89 -13.84 1.80
C ALA A 170 -2.94 -12.74 2.33
N ALA A 171 -3.08 -11.50 1.83
CA ALA A 171 -2.24 -10.40 2.28
C ALA A 171 -2.51 -10.00 3.75
N LEU A 172 -3.77 -10.01 4.17
CA LEU A 172 -4.13 -9.74 5.57
C LEU A 172 -3.57 -10.80 6.51
N GLN A 173 -3.65 -12.08 6.12
CA GLN A 173 -3.03 -13.17 6.87
C GLN A 173 -1.51 -13.03 6.95
N ALA A 174 -0.84 -12.60 5.87
CA ALA A 174 0.60 -12.32 5.88
C ALA A 174 0.97 -11.17 6.84
N ALA A 175 0.15 -10.11 6.87
CA ALA A 175 0.33 -9.01 7.82
C ALA A 175 0.14 -9.45 9.28
N GLU A 176 -0.83 -10.34 9.56
CA GLU A 176 -1.02 -10.95 10.87
C GLU A 176 0.22 -11.76 11.29
N ALA A 177 0.70 -12.64 10.40
CA ALA A 177 1.88 -13.47 10.65
C ALA A 177 3.14 -12.63 10.92
N ALA A 178 3.37 -11.55 10.15
CA ALA A 178 4.50 -10.66 10.37
C ALA A 178 4.42 -9.93 11.73
N ALA A 179 3.23 -9.53 12.16
CA ALA A 179 3.03 -8.95 13.48
C ALA A 179 3.23 -9.96 14.62
N GLU A 180 2.80 -11.22 14.43
CA GLU A 180 3.03 -12.30 15.38
C GLU A 180 4.52 -12.68 15.48
N GLU A 181 5.24 -12.73 14.36
CA GLU A 181 6.68 -12.94 14.35
C GLU A 181 7.42 -11.84 15.11
N ALA A 182 7.04 -10.57 14.89
CA ALA A 182 7.60 -9.46 15.63
C ALA A 182 7.44 -9.65 17.14
N LEU A 183 6.26 -10.09 17.58
CA LEU A 183 5.95 -10.33 19.01
C LEU A 183 6.79 -11.45 19.65
N GLN A 184 7.39 -12.36 18.87
CA GLN A 184 8.30 -13.39 19.39
C GLN A 184 9.72 -12.86 19.65
N ARG A 185 10.06 -11.65 19.19
CA ARG A 185 11.39 -11.06 19.40
C ARG A 185 11.58 -10.70 20.87
N ALA A 186 12.66 -11.22 21.47
CA ALA A 186 13.03 -10.87 22.83
C ALA A 186 13.40 -9.37 22.94
N GLY A 187 13.08 -8.75 24.07
CA GLY A 187 13.48 -7.37 24.37
C GLY A 187 12.56 -6.27 23.80
N LEU A 188 11.43 -6.62 23.17
CA LEU A 188 10.43 -5.63 22.78
C LEU A 188 9.81 -4.96 24.00
N ALA A 189 9.82 -3.62 24.01
CA ALA A 189 9.09 -2.84 25.00
C ALA A 189 7.60 -3.21 25.00
N GLU A 190 6.96 -3.20 26.16
CA GLU A 190 5.53 -3.52 26.30
C GLU A 190 4.65 -2.65 25.38
N SER A 191 5.02 -1.38 25.21
CA SER A 191 4.33 -0.46 24.31
C SER A 191 4.39 -0.91 22.84
N ASP A 192 5.52 -1.44 22.37
CA ASP A 192 5.67 -1.95 20.99
C ASP A 192 4.94 -3.27 20.80
N GLN A 193 4.96 -4.15 21.80
CA GLN A 193 4.13 -5.35 21.79
C GLN A 193 2.64 -4.99 21.63
N GLN A 194 2.16 -3.98 22.37
CA GLN A 194 0.78 -3.54 22.24
C GLN A 194 0.46 -2.93 20.87
N ARG A 195 1.43 -2.24 20.24
CA ARG A 195 1.31 -1.74 18.87
C ARG A 195 1.21 -2.88 17.85
N PHE A 196 2.10 -3.88 17.90
CA PHE A 196 2.01 -5.05 17.02
C PHE A 196 0.72 -5.84 17.21
N ARG A 197 0.26 -6.06 18.46
CA ARG A 197 -1.04 -6.68 18.72
C ARG A 197 -2.20 -5.87 18.12
N THR A 198 -2.08 -4.55 18.09
CA THR A 198 -3.09 -3.68 17.46
C THR A 198 -3.11 -3.84 15.94
N LEU A 199 -1.95 -3.98 15.30
CA LEU A 199 -1.84 -4.25 13.86
C LEU A 199 -2.41 -5.63 13.51
N ALA A 200 -2.03 -6.68 14.24
CA ALA A 200 -2.57 -8.03 14.05
C ALA A 200 -4.10 -8.04 14.15
N ARG A 201 -4.68 -7.45 15.21
CA ARG A 201 -6.14 -7.33 15.37
C ARG A 201 -6.80 -6.57 14.22
N THR A 202 -6.15 -5.56 13.68
CA THR A 202 -6.70 -4.77 12.57
C THR A 202 -6.77 -5.61 11.31
N ALA A 203 -5.69 -6.32 10.96
CA ALA A 203 -5.67 -7.23 9.83
C ALA A 203 -6.73 -8.35 9.97
N ALA A 204 -6.82 -8.96 11.15
CA ALA A 204 -7.86 -9.95 11.47
C ALA A 204 -9.28 -9.39 11.32
N THR A 205 -9.49 -8.13 11.74
CA THR A 205 -10.79 -7.46 11.59
C THR A 205 -11.16 -7.28 10.12
N TYR A 206 -10.23 -6.83 9.28
CA TYR A 206 -10.47 -6.75 7.82
C TYR A 206 -10.78 -8.12 7.23
N ARG A 207 -10.03 -9.16 7.63
CA ARG A 207 -10.21 -10.53 7.13
C ARG A 207 -11.60 -11.06 7.47
N ALA A 208 -12.05 -10.88 8.72
CA ALA A 208 -13.40 -11.24 9.14
C ALA A 208 -14.51 -10.49 8.40
N ARG A 209 -14.23 -9.28 7.87
CA ARG A 209 -15.22 -8.52 7.08
C ARG A 209 -15.39 -9.04 5.66
N LEU A 210 -14.46 -9.84 5.12
CA LEU A 210 -14.59 -10.41 3.78
C LEU A 210 -15.87 -11.25 3.65
N GLU A 211 -16.17 -12.09 4.63
CA GLU A 211 -17.40 -12.90 4.65
C GLU A 211 -18.67 -12.05 4.64
N LEU A 212 -18.65 -10.92 5.35
CA LEU A 212 -19.77 -9.98 5.33
C LEU A 212 -19.92 -9.32 3.95
N VAL A 213 -18.81 -8.94 3.29
CA VAL A 213 -18.84 -8.40 1.92
C VAL A 213 -19.39 -9.42 0.93
N VAL A 214 -18.99 -10.70 1.03
CA VAL A 214 -19.55 -11.80 0.21
C VAL A 214 -21.08 -11.85 0.33
N ARG A 215 -21.60 -11.89 1.57
CA ARG A 215 -23.04 -11.95 1.82
C ARG A 215 -23.77 -10.74 1.26
N LEU A 216 -23.26 -9.53 1.51
CA LEU A 216 -23.93 -8.30 1.07
C LEU A 216 -23.93 -8.16 -0.47
N HIS A 217 -22.89 -8.65 -1.17
CA HIS A 217 -22.93 -8.72 -2.63
C HIS A 217 -23.92 -9.77 -3.13
N ALA A 218 -24.00 -10.95 -2.49
CA ALA A 218 -24.97 -11.99 -2.83
C ALA A 218 -26.42 -11.51 -2.63
N GLU A 219 -26.65 -10.64 -1.66
CA GLU A 219 -27.93 -9.95 -1.42
C GLU A 219 -28.20 -8.79 -2.39
N GLY A 220 -27.28 -8.46 -3.31
CA GLY A 220 -27.42 -7.35 -4.25
C GLY A 220 -27.42 -5.97 -3.60
N ARG A 221 -26.82 -5.83 -2.41
CA ARG A 221 -26.82 -4.57 -1.66
C ARG A 221 -26.02 -3.50 -2.43
N PRO A 222 -26.48 -2.24 -2.48
CA PRO A 222 -25.72 -1.17 -3.12
C PRO A 222 -24.33 -0.99 -2.49
N VAL A 223 -23.30 -0.71 -3.30
CA VAL A 223 -21.90 -0.51 -2.85
C VAL A 223 -21.78 0.44 -1.64
N ARG A 224 -22.59 1.51 -1.60
CA ARG A 224 -22.60 2.45 -0.48
C ARG A 224 -23.06 1.79 0.83
N GLU A 225 -24.05 0.90 0.77
CA GLU A 225 -24.51 0.16 1.94
C GLU A 225 -23.47 -0.87 2.39
N ILE A 226 -22.78 -1.51 1.44
CA ILE A 226 -21.66 -2.41 1.73
C ILE A 226 -20.54 -1.65 2.44
N ASP A 227 -20.05 -0.53 1.90
CA ASP A 227 -18.99 0.30 2.53
C ASP A 227 -19.36 0.70 3.96
N LEU A 228 -20.62 1.13 4.18
CA LEU A 228 -21.09 1.51 5.51
C LEU A 228 -21.11 0.31 6.48
N ALA A 229 -21.57 -0.85 6.04
CA ALA A 229 -21.67 -2.05 6.87
C ALA A 229 -20.31 -2.62 7.28
N VAL A 230 -19.29 -2.46 6.43
CA VAL A 230 -17.96 -3.06 6.63
C VAL A 230 -16.88 -2.08 7.04
N LYS A 231 -17.24 -0.81 7.26
CA LYS A 231 -16.30 0.24 7.66
C LYS A 231 -15.57 -0.13 8.96
N ILE A 232 -14.24 0.00 8.92
CA ILE A 232 -13.35 -0.20 10.06
C ILE A 232 -12.79 1.16 10.51
N ASN A 233 -12.56 1.31 11.81
CA ASN A 233 -11.86 2.46 12.37
C ASN A 233 -10.35 2.20 12.34
N ASP A 234 -9.67 2.73 11.32
CA ASP A 234 -8.22 2.56 11.13
C ASP A 234 -7.36 3.35 12.14
N GLY A 235 -7.96 4.29 12.88
CA GLY A 235 -7.22 5.23 13.75
C GLY A 235 -6.26 4.58 14.76
N PRO A 236 -6.67 3.53 15.51
CA PRO A 236 -5.77 2.82 16.41
C PRO A 236 -4.56 2.18 15.69
N ALA A 237 -4.76 1.60 14.50
CA ALA A 237 -3.70 0.97 13.73
C ALA A 237 -2.72 2.01 13.17
N LEU A 238 -3.21 3.14 12.67
CA LEU A 238 -2.35 4.21 12.17
C LEU A 238 -1.47 4.78 13.29
N ARG A 239 -2.03 5.00 14.49
CA ARG A 239 -1.22 5.40 15.66
C ARG A 239 -0.22 4.34 16.08
N ALA A 240 -0.54 3.06 15.93
CA ALA A 240 0.38 1.97 16.22
C ALA A 240 1.56 1.98 15.25
N LEU A 241 1.32 2.17 13.94
CA LEU A 241 2.39 2.33 12.95
C LEU A 241 3.26 3.54 13.24
N ASP A 242 2.67 4.71 13.50
CA ASP A 242 3.43 5.92 13.81
C ASP A 242 4.30 5.75 15.06
N GLY A 243 3.78 5.08 16.08
CA GLY A 243 4.54 4.77 17.29
C GLY A 243 5.71 3.81 17.05
N LEU A 244 5.54 2.78 16.21
CA LEU A 244 6.61 1.83 15.88
C LEU A 244 7.71 2.49 15.04
N ARG A 245 7.32 3.32 14.06
CA ARG A 245 8.26 4.10 13.23
C ARG A 245 9.11 5.04 14.09
N GLY A 246 8.48 5.77 15.01
CA GLY A 246 9.17 6.71 15.90
C GLY A 246 10.13 6.04 16.90
N ALA A 247 9.91 4.76 17.19
CA ALA A 247 10.77 3.97 18.08
C ALA A 247 11.96 3.31 17.34
N GLY A 248 12.03 3.38 16.01
CA GLY A 248 13.07 2.74 15.21
C GLY A 248 13.04 1.21 15.31
N VAL A 249 11.85 0.63 15.47
CA VAL A 249 11.65 -0.82 15.55
C VAL A 249 11.66 -1.40 14.14
N ASP A 250 12.86 -1.50 13.55
CA ASP A 250 13.14 -2.17 12.27
C ASP A 250 13.90 -3.49 12.48
#